data_AF-A0A0Q8VD74-F1
#
_entry.id   AF-A0A0Q8VD74-F1
#
_cell.length_a   1.000
_cell.length_b   1.000
_cell.length_c   1.000
_cell.angle_alpha   90.00
_cell.angle_beta   90.00
_cell.angle_gamma   90.00
#
_symmetry.space_group_name_H-M   'P 1'
#
loop_
_entity.id
_entity.type
_entity.pdbx_description
1 polymer ?
#
loop_
_entity_poly.entity_id
_entity_poly.type
_entity_poly.pdbx_seq_one_letter_code
_entity_poly.pdbx_strand_id
1 'polypeptide(L)'
;MPRPVLVVLVAATVLLALVPAAWSRTNPVEDYATYEPATACRRVAQPGTVLLGRWIVRGYGGRFGSTVRPCGGSRSEHHEGRAFDWTVDVRRPADRARVRRLFADLFATDAAGNRHARARRMGIMYVIWNDRIWSAWNGFRAEPYLSSSCPTLRRCSRTLRHQDHLHVSISRAGAAGLTSWYVPRMEARTGPLGPRICCG
;
A
#
# COMPACT_ATOMS: atom_id res chain seq x y z
N MET A 1 -72.65 -9.59 -30.95
CA MET A 1 -71.68 -8.53 -30.55
C MET A 1 -70.56 -9.20 -29.77
N PRO A 2 -69.33 -9.34 -30.30
CA PRO A 2 -68.24 -9.98 -29.58
C PRO A 2 -67.59 -8.99 -28.61
N ARG A 3 -67.29 -9.44 -27.38
CA ARG A 3 -66.53 -8.68 -26.38
C ARG A 3 -65.03 -8.83 -26.68
N PRO A 4 -64.24 -7.74 -26.71
CA PRO A 4 -62.80 -7.85 -26.85
C PRO A 4 -62.19 -8.30 -25.52
N VAL A 5 -61.43 -9.40 -25.55
CA VAL A 5 -60.57 -9.82 -24.44
C VAL A 5 -59.27 -9.02 -24.55
N LEU A 6 -59.03 -8.13 -23.57
CA LEU A 6 -57.82 -7.35 -23.48
C LEU A 6 -56.69 -8.26 -22.94
N VAL A 7 -55.77 -8.66 -23.81
CA VAL A 7 -54.56 -9.38 -23.41
C VAL A 7 -53.56 -8.36 -22.87
N VAL A 8 -53.43 -8.28 -21.54
CA VAL A 8 -52.41 -7.47 -20.88
C VAL A 8 -51.09 -8.23 -20.94
N LEU A 9 -50.22 -7.85 -21.89
CA LEU A 9 -48.83 -8.28 -21.94
C LEU A 9 -48.07 -7.63 -20.79
N VAL A 10 -47.83 -8.37 -19.71
CA VAL A 10 -46.91 -7.96 -18.65
C VAL A 10 -45.49 -8.14 -19.19
N ALA A 11 -44.88 -7.06 -19.67
CA ALA A 11 -43.47 -7.03 -20.02
C ALA A 11 -42.65 -7.13 -18.72
N ALA A 12 -42.07 -8.30 -18.46
CA ALA A 12 -41.13 -8.49 -17.35
C ALA A 12 -39.81 -7.78 -17.70
N THR A 13 -39.61 -6.56 -17.20
CA THR A 13 -38.32 -5.89 -17.23
C THR A 13 -37.37 -6.60 -16.27
N VAL A 14 -36.50 -7.45 -16.82
CA VAL A 14 -35.35 -8.00 -16.09
C VAL A 14 -34.34 -6.87 -15.91
N LEU A 15 -34.34 -6.22 -14.74
CA LEU A 15 -33.23 -5.38 -14.32
C LEU A 15 -32.03 -6.29 -14.07
N LEU A 16 -31.12 -6.37 -15.04
CA LEU A 16 -29.81 -6.96 -14.85
C LEU A 16 -29.05 -6.07 -13.86
N ALA A 17 -29.08 -6.42 -12.57
CA ALA A 17 -28.19 -5.80 -11.59
C ALA A 17 -26.76 -6.08 -12.05
N LEU A 18 -26.04 -5.05 -12.51
CA LEU A 18 -24.59 -5.09 -12.69
C LEU A 18 -23.97 -5.30 -11.31
N VAL A 19 -23.86 -6.56 -10.90
CA VAL A 19 -23.06 -6.93 -9.75
C VAL A 19 -21.63 -6.51 -10.13
N PRO A 20 -20.99 -5.56 -9.41
CA PRO A 20 -19.61 -5.24 -9.69
C PRO A 20 -18.83 -6.54 -9.61
N ALA A 21 -18.05 -6.84 -10.65
CA ALA A 21 -17.28 -8.06 -10.74
C ALA A 21 -16.52 -8.22 -9.42
N ALA A 22 -16.93 -9.20 -8.61
CA ALA A 22 -16.27 -9.50 -7.36
C ALA A 22 -14.79 -9.73 -7.71
N TRP A 23 -13.90 -8.91 -7.15
CA TRP A 23 -12.46 -9.02 -7.38
C TRP A 23 -11.99 -10.36 -6.81
N SER A 24 -12.04 -11.38 -7.67
CA SER A 24 -11.72 -12.76 -7.35
C SER A 24 -10.22 -12.90 -7.05
N ARG A 25 -9.88 -13.91 -6.25
CA ARG A 25 -8.49 -14.37 -6.01
C ARG A 25 -7.77 -14.85 -7.28
N THR A 26 -8.44 -14.82 -8.43
CA THR A 26 -7.91 -15.18 -9.76
C THR A 26 -7.18 -14.05 -10.47
N ASN A 27 -7.11 -12.83 -9.92
CA ASN A 27 -6.33 -11.77 -10.57
C ASN A 27 -4.83 -12.11 -10.56
N PRO A 28 -4.14 -11.95 -11.70
CA PRO A 28 -2.69 -12.12 -11.75
C PRO A 28 -2.02 -11.21 -10.70
N VAL A 29 -0.89 -11.67 -10.16
CA VAL A 29 -0.07 -10.84 -9.28
C VAL A 29 0.42 -9.64 -10.09
N GLU A 30 0.24 -8.42 -9.57
CA GLU A 30 0.73 -7.18 -10.19
C GLU A 30 2.21 -7.29 -10.51
N ASP A 31 2.70 -6.70 -11.59
CA ASP A 31 4.14 -6.61 -11.84
C ASP A 31 4.89 -5.89 -10.71
N TYR A 32 6.22 -5.99 -10.72
CA TYR A 32 7.02 -5.17 -9.84
C TYR A 32 6.76 -3.69 -10.14
N ALA A 33 6.47 -2.92 -9.10
CA ALA A 33 6.32 -1.48 -9.25
C ALA A 33 7.62 -0.87 -9.80
N THR A 34 7.49 0.02 -10.77
CA THR A 34 8.61 0.82 -11.28
C THR A 34 8.88 2.01 -10.36
N TYR A 35 9.97 2.72 -10.60
CA TYR A 35 10.19 3.99 -9.91
C TYR A 35 9.25 5.06 -10.46
N GLU A 36 8.34 5.51 -9.61
CA GLU A 36 7.39 6.59 -9.88
C GLU A 36 7.78 7.85 -9.10
N PRO A 37 8.49 8.81 -9.70
CA PRO A 37 8.90 10.03 -9.00
C PRO A 37 7.69 10.84 -8.57
N ALA A 38 7.78 11.50 -7.41
CA ALA A 38 6.76 12.45 -6.96
C ALA A 38 6.57 13.60 -7.96
N THR A 39 5.33 13.83 -8.38
CA THR A 39 4.92 14.88 -9.34
C THR A 39 3.81 15.80 -8.80
N ALA A 40 3.15 15.40 -7.72
CA ALA A 40 2.09 16.17 -7.08
C ALA A 40 2.42 16.51 -5.62
N CYS A 41 1.72 17.50 -5.09
CA CYS A 41 1.74 17.87 -3.69
C CYS A 41 0.38 17.55 -3.06
N ARG A 42 0.37 16.76 -1.98
CA ARG A 42 -0.81 16.40 -1.21
C ARG A 42 -0.61 16.74 0.25
N ARG A 43 -1.67 17.24 0.87
CA ARG A 43 -1.71 17.57 2.30
C ARG A 43 -2.15 16.40 3.18
N VAL A 44 -2.63 15.30 2.56
CA VAL A 44 -3.14 14.12 3.26
C VAL A 44 -2.58 12.86 2.64
N ALA A 45 -2.34 11.85 3.49
CA ALA A 45 -1.92 10.53 3.05
C ALA A 45 -3.04 9.88 2.22
N GLN A 46 -2.66 9.14 1.18
CA GLN A 46 -3.65 8.48 0.35
C GLN A 46 -4.27 7.26 1.09
N PRO A 47 -5.51 6.87 0.75
CA PRO A 47 -6.22 5.81 1.47
C PRO A 47 -5.45 4.49 1.54
N GLY A 48 -4.80 4.09 0.44
CA GLY A 48 -3.98 2.88 0.38
C GLY A 48 -2.77 2.95 1.32
N THR A 49 -2.07 4.09 1.34
CA THR A 49 -0.95 4.33 2.26
C THR A 49 -1.38 4.18 3.73
N VAL A 50 -2.53 4.76 4.09
CA VAL A 50 -3.10 4.62 5.45
C VAL A 50 -3.52 3.18 5.74
N LEU A 51 -4.15 2.49 4.77
CA LEU A 51 -4.56 1.10 4.94
C LEU A 51 -3.36 0.18 5.20
N LEU A 52 -2.31 0.31 4.39
CA LEU A 52 -1.10 -0.50 4.51
C LEU A 52 -0.36 -0.22 5.82
N GLY A 53 -0.12 1.05 6.16
CA GLY A 53 0.55 1.42 7.41
C GLY A 53 -0.18 0.87 8.65
N ARG A 54 -1.51 0.99 8.68
CA ARG A 54 -2.32 0.41 9.76
C ARG A 54 -2.32 -1.12 9.74
N TRP A 55 -2.26 -1.76 8.57
CA TRP A 55 -2.16 -3.22 8.46
C TRP A 55 -0.83 -3.73 9.02
N ILE A 56 0.29 -3.06 8.72
CA ILE A 56 1.61 -3.39 9.29
C ILE A 56 1.57 -3.25 10.81
N VAL A 57 1.08 -2.14 11.33
CA VAL A 57 1.05 -1.93 12.79
C VAL A 57 0.17 -2.96 13.50
N ARG A 58 -0.98 -3.33 12.92
CA ARG A 58 -1.82 -4.39 13.51
C ARG A 58 -1.16 -5.77 13.49
N GLY A 59 -0.48 -6.12 12.41
CA GLY A 59 0.11 -7.46 12.25
C GLY A 59 1.46 -7.63 12.96
N TYR A 60 2.28 -6.58 13.00
CA TYR A 60 3.66 -6.65 13.47
C TYR A 60 3.94 -5.78 14.68
N GLY A 61 3.00 -4.94 15.13
CA GLY A 61 3.15 -3.97 16.21
C GLY A 61 3.96 -2.73 15.81
N GLY A 62 4.61 -2.08 16.77
CA GLY A 62 5.26 -0.77 16.55
C GLY A 62 4.22 0.36 16.43
N ARG A 63 4.59 1.50 15.84
CA ARG A 63 3.68 2.65 15.70
C ARG A 63 3.67 3.20 14.28
N PHE A 64 2.49 3.61 13.82
CA PHE A 64 2.34 4.29 12.53
C PHE A 64 2.90 5.70 12.66
N GLY A 65 3.89 6.05 11.84
CA GLY A 65 4.63 7.31 11.91
C GLY A 65 4.22 8.29 10.81
N SER A 66 5.18 9.11 10.40
CA SER A 66 4.98 10.20 9.44
C SER A 66 4.48 9.68 8.09
N THR A 67 3.59 10.42 7.43
CA THR A 67 2.99 10.03 6.15
C THR A 67 3.14 11.12 5.09
N VAL A 68 2.62 12.31 5.35
CA VAL A 68 2.80 13.48 4.49
C VAL A 68 3.85 14.42 5.04
N ARG A 69 4.60 15.06 4.14
CA ARG A 69 5.56 16.11 4.47
C ARG A 69 5.21 17.40 3.69
N PRO A 70 5.53 18.59 4.22
CA PRO A 70 5.39 19.84 3.49
C PRO A 70 6.08 19.76 2.14
N CYS A 71 5.43 20.30 1.11
CA CYS A 71 5.97 20.28 -0.23
C CYS A 71 7.08 21.33 -0.38
N GLY A 72 8.22 20.90 -0.93
CA GLY A 72 9.41 21.73 -1.11
C GLY A 72 10.68 20.91 -0.92
N GLY A 73 11.82 21.41 -1.40
CA GLY A 73 13.09 20.69 -1.33
C GLY A 73 13.19 19.54 -2.35
N SER A 74 13.75 18.39 -1.93
CA SER A 74 13.98 17.23 -2.79
C SER A 74 12.70 16.45 -3.10
N ARG A 75 12.69 15.69 -4.21
CA ARG A 75 11.55 14.82 -4.56
C ARG A 75 11.38 13.73 -3.50
N SER A 76 10.16 13.56 -3.00
CA SER A 76 9.82 12.54 -2.00
C SER A 76 8.38 12.06 -2.17
N GLU A 77 8.15 10.75 -2.05
CA GLU A 77 6.81 10.18 -2.10
C GLU A 77 5.95 10.55 -0.88
N HIS A 78 6.55 11.09 0.18
CA HIS A 78 5.81 11.75 1.26
C HIS A 78 5.06 13.00 0.76
N HIS A 79 5.53 13.68 -0.29
CA HIS A 79 4.83 14.84 -0.86
C HIS A 79 3.53 14.44 -1.56
N GLU A 80 3.43 13.21 -2.06
CA GLU A 80 2.22 12.70 -2.70
C GLU A 80 1.35 11.87 -1.74
N GLY A 81 1.69 11.82 -0.46
CA GLY A 81 1.02 10.98 0.53
C GLY A 81 1.09 9.49 0.18
N ARG A 82 2.13 9.07 -0.55
CA ARG A 82 2.37 7.68 -0.99
C ARG A 82 3.46 6.96 -0.21
N ALA A 83 4.04 7.63 0.79
CA ALA A 83 5.00 7.03 1.68
C ALA A 83 4.54 7.11 3.12
N PHE A 84 5.06 6.23 3.94
CA PHE A 84 4.94 6.32 5.39
C PHE A 84 6.15 5.75 6.09
N ASP A 85 6.38 6.27 7.29
CA ASP A 85 7.40 5.80 8.21
C ASP A 85 6.72 4.91 9.27
N TRP A 86 7.25 3.71 9.48
CA TRP A 86 6.85 2.82 10.58
C TRP A 86 7.88 2.96 11.70
N THR A 87 7.46 3.41 12.89
CA THR A 87 8.39 3.61 14.02
C THR A 87 8.82 2.27 14.60
N VAL A 88 10.06 1.89 14.31
CA VAL A 88 10.79 0.72 14.80
C VAL A 88 12.25 1.13 14.94
N ASP A 89 12.92 0.81 16.05
CA ASP A 89 14.31 1.23 16.29
C ASP A 89 15.28 0.03 16.16
N VAL A 90 16.30 0.16 15.31
CA VAL A 90 17.28 -0.90 15.05
C VAL A 90 18.04 -1.31 16.31
N ARG A 91 18.16 -0.42 17.30
CA ARG A 91 18.81 -0.69 18.57
C ARG A 91 17.98 -1.64 19.44
N ARG A 92 16.66 -1.72 19.23
CA ARG A 92 15.75 -2.58 20.01
C ARG A 92 15.63 -3.97 19.39
N PRO A 93 16.01 -5.05 20.11
CA PRO A 93 15.90 -6.41 19.59
C PRO A 93 14.48 -6.79 19.15
N ALA A 94 13.47 -6.35 19.91
CA ALA A 94 12.06 -6.58 19.58
C ALA A 94 11.69 -5.98 18.22
N ASP A 95 12.12 -4.75 17.94
CA ASP A 95 11.81 -4.06 16.69
C ASP A 95 12.53 -4.67 15.49
N ARG A 96 13.80 -5.09 15.66
CA ARG A 96 14.49 -5.89 14.63
C ARG A 96 13.73 -7.18 14.30
N ALA A 97 13.19 -7.85 15.32
CA ALA A 97 12.37 -9.05 15.10
C ALA A 97 11.06 -8.73 14.37
N ARG A 98 10.41 -7.59 14.64
CA ARG A 98 9.22 -7.13 13.91
C ARG A 98 9.52 -6.91 12.43
N VAL A 99 10.60 -6.18 12.12
CA VAL A 99 11.02 -5.92 10.74
C VAL A 99 11.36 -7.22 10.00
N ARG A 100 12.09 -8.13 10.64
CA ARG A 100 12.42 -9.44 10.05
C ARG A 100 11.17 -10.24 9.69
N ARG A 101 10.14 -10.26 10.56
CA ARG A 101 8.86 -10.93 10.26
C ARG A 101 8.13 -10.26 9.10
N LEU A 102 8.07 -8.93 9.10
CA LEU A 102 7.47 -8.19 7.98
C LEU A 102 8.18 -8.51 6.66
N PHE A 103 9.52 -8.52 6.64
CA PHE A 103 10.29 -8.82 5.43
C PHE A 103 10.10 -10.26 4.97
N ALA A 104 10.06 -11.23 5.89
CA ALA A 104 9.74 -12.61 5.54
C ALA A 104 8.37 -12.71 4.85
N ASP A 105 7.36 -12.00 5.36
CA ASP A 105 6.01 -12.05 4.80
C ASP A 105 5.85 -11.27 3.49
N LEU A 106 6.51 -10.12 3.36
CA LEU A 106 6.48 -9.29 2.15
C LEU A 106 7.22 -9.96 1.00
N PHE A 107 8.36 -10.58 1.30
CA PHE A 107 9.27 -11.12 0.30
C PHE A 107 9.19 -12.64 0.13
N ALA A 108 8.23 -13.30 0.78
CA ALA A 108 7.94 -14.70 0.52
C ALA A 108 7.49 -14.93 -0.93
N THR A 109 7.86 -16.09 -1.46
CA THR A 109 7.19 -16.69 -2.62
C THR A 109 5.87 -17.29 -2.15
N ASP A 110 4.78 -17.00 -2.85
CA ASP A 110 3.48 -17.60 -2.50
C ASP A 110 3.38 -19.08 -2.93
N ALA A 111 2.29 -19.73 -2.54
CA ALA A 111 2.05 -21.15 -2.84
C ALA A 111 1.95 -21.47 -4.35
N ALA A 112 1.70 -20.45 -5.18
CA ALA A 112 1.64 -20.58 -6.63
C ALA A 112 2.99 -20.27 -7.31
N GLY A 113 4.08 -20.11 -6.53
CA GLY A 113 5.42 -19.85 -7.06
C GLY A 113 5.69 -18.39 -7.41
N ASN A 114 4.77 -17.46 -7.12
CA ASN A 114 4.97 -16.06 -7.43
C ASN A 114 5.89 -15.41 -6.39
N ARG A 115 7.08 -15.00 -6.83
CA ARG A 115 8.03 -14.26 -5.98
C ARG A 115 7.46 -12.91 -5.57
N HIS A 116 7.62 -12.57 -4.29
CA HIS A 116 7.26 -11.27 -3.70
C HIS A 116 5.79 -10.88 -3.91
N ALA A 117 4.90 -11.87 -4.05
CA ALA A 117 3.51 -11.63 -4.44
C ALA A 117 2.79 -10.66 -3.49
N ARG A 118 3.04 -10.75 -2.18
CA ARG A 118 2.44 -9.83 -1.21
C ARG A 118 2.91 -8.39 -1.44
N ALA A 119 4.21 -8.15 -1.57
CA ALA A 119 4.75 -6.82 -1.79
C ALA A 119 4.25 -6.22 -3.13
N ARG A 120 4.23 -7.03 -4.19
CA ARG A 120 3.69 -6.65 -5.50
C ARG A 120 2.21 -6.28 -5.44
N ARG A 121 1.38 -7.13 -4.81
CA ARG A 121 -0.04 -6.84 -4.61
C ARG A 121 -0.30 -5.62 -3.74
N MET A 122 0.59 -5.27 -2.82
CA MET A 122 0.53 -4.04 -2.02
C MET A 122 1.06 -2.79 -2.75
N GLY A 123 1.59 -2.95 -3.96
CA GLY A 123 2.19 -1.87 -4.75
C GLY A 123 3.45 -1.31 -4.12
N ILE A 124 4.21 -2.08 -3.32
CA ILE A 124 5.44 -1.57 -2.70
C ILE A 124 6.45 -1.27 -3.79
N MET A 125 6.90 -0.01 -3.87
CA MET A 125 7.99 0.41 -4.74
C MET A 125 9.33 0.13 -4.10
N TYR A 126 9.51 0.56 -2.86
CA TYR A 126 10.72 0.28 -2.10
C TYR A 126 10.48 0.42 -0.60
N VAL A 127 11.35 -0.23 0.19
CA VAL A 127 11.47 0.00 1.63
C VAL A 127 12.90 0.36 1.98
N ILE A 128 13.10 1.22 2.99
CA ILE A 128 14.41 1.63 3.49
C ILE A 128 14.48 1.35 4.99
N TRP A 129 15.52 0.65 5.42
CA TRP A 129 15.76 0.29 6.81
C TRP A 129 17.24 0.06 7.06
N ASN A 130 17.78 0.74 8.08
CA ASN A 130 19.13 0.55 8.59
C ASN A 130 20.21 0.54 7.48
N ASP A 131 20.37 1.67 6.81
CA ASP A 131 21.36 1.88 5.73
C ASP A 131 21.19 0.98 4.50
N ARG A 132 20.01 0.38 4.33
CA ARG A 132 19.69 -0.47 3.19
C ARG A 132 18.36 -0.10 2.55
N ILE A 133 18.27 -0.31 1.24
CA ILE A 133 17.06 -0.17 0.44
C ILE A 133 16.75 -1.50 -0.24
N TRP A 134 15.46 -1.83 -0.36
CA TRP A 134 14.94 -2.98 -1.09
C TRP A 134 13.91 -2.47 -2.09
N SER A 135 14.28 -2.43 -3.37
CA SER A 135 13.43 -1.87 -4.43
C SER A 135 12.78 -2.94 -5.29
N ALA A 136 11.52 -2.73 -5.68
CA ALA A 136 10.73 -3.67 -6.46
C ALA A 136 11.38 -3.99 -7.82
N TRP A 137 11.85 -2.97 -8.54
CA TRP A 137 12.53 -3.12 -9.84
C TRP A 137 13.88 -3.85 -9.77
N ASN A 138 14.38 -4.15 -8.56
CA ASN A 138 15.56 -4.98 -8.35
C ASN A 138 15.23 -6.27 -7.57
N GLY A 139 13.97 -6.72 -7.68
CA GLY A 139 13.49 -7.93 -7.02
C GLY A 139 13.63 -7.89 -5.50
N PHE A 140 13.52 -6.70 -4.89
CA PHE A 140 13.72 -6.49 -3.45
C PHE A 140 15.03 -7.11 -2.92
N ARG A 141 16.12 -7.07 -3.71
CA ARG A 141 17.45 -7.37 -3.18
C ARG A 141 17.91 -6.21 -2.27
N ALA A 142 18.56 -6.55 -1.15
CA ALA A 142 19.10 -5.55 -0.24
C ALA A 142 20.29 -4.82 -0.88
N GLU A 143 20.20 -3.50 -0.99
CA GLU A 143 21.26 -2.64 -1.54
C GLU A 143 21.69 -1.59 -0.52
N PRO A 144 22.95 -1.10 -0.56
CA PRO A 144 23.38 0.02 0.26
C PRO A 144 22.49 1.25 0.02
N TYR A 145 22.13 1.94 1.10
CA TYR A 145 21.41 3.20 1.05
C TYR A 145 22.23 4.32 1.68
N LEU A 146 22.32 5.44 0.97
CA LEU A 146 22.84 6.71 1.46
C LEU A 146 21.80 7.79 1.14
N SER A 147 21.34 8.51 2.17
CA SER A 147 20.43 9.64 1.95
C SER A 147 21.12 10.74 1.15
N SER A 148 20.43 11.31 0.17
CA SER A 148 20.92 12.45 -0.61
C SER A 148 21.15 13.72 0.22
N SER A 149 20.65 13.75 1.46
CA SER A 149 20.86 14.85 2.42
C SER A 149 22.19 14.77 3.18
N CYS A 150 23.04 13.77 2.91
CA CYS A 150 24.34 13.65 3.56
C CYS A 150 25.41 13.04 2.63
N PRO A 151 26.67 13.49 2.73
CA PRO A 151 27.72 13.07 1.80
C PRO A 151 28.30 11.68 2.13
N THR A 152 28.19 11.22 3.38
CA THR A 152 28.69 9.90 3.83
C THR A 152 27.85 9.39 5.01
N LEU A 153 27.76 8.06 5.18
CA LEU A 153 27.03 7.44 6.30
C LEU A 153 27.47 7.95 7.68
N ARG A 154 28.76 8.26 7.86
CA ARG A 154 29.30 8.79 9.12
C ARG A 154 28.74 10.19 9.45
N ARG A 155 28.40 10.98 8.43
CA ARG A 155 27.82 12.33 8.59
C ARG A 155 26.30 12.34 8.54
N CYS A 156 25.65 11.22 8.25
CA CYS A 156 24.20 11.10 8.27
C CYS A 156 23.68 10.90 9.70
N SER A 157 22.59 11.58 10.05
CA SER A 157 21.86 11.30 11.29
C SER A 157 21.24 9.91 11.26
N ARG A 158 20.90 9.36 12.44
CA ARG A 158 20.20 8.07 12.54
C ARG A 158 18.89 8.03 11.77
N THR A 159 18.14 9.12 11.79
CA THR A 159 16.88 9.26 11.06
C THR A 159 17.11 9.23 9.56
N LEU A 160 18.10 9.98 9.04
CA LEU A 160 18.45 9.93 7.62
C LEU A 160 18.99 8.55 7.18
N ARG A 161 19.51 7.77 8.13
CA ARG A 161 19.95 6.38 7.95
C ARG A 161 18.84 5.34 8.15
N HIS A 162 17.61 5.77 8.43
CA HIS A 162 16.45 4.90 8.68
C HIS A 162 16.72 3.88 9.79
N GLN A 163 17.36 4.32 10.87
CA GLN A 163 17.71 3.46 12.01
C GLN A 163 16.68 3.55 13.16
N ASP A 164 15.77 4.51 13.12
CA ASP A 164 14.71 4.76 14.10
C ASP A 164 13.29 4.62 13.49
N HIS A 165 13.21 4.34 12.20
CA HIS A 165 12.00 3.99 11.48
C HIS A 165 12.32 3.21 10.20
N LEU A 166 11.36 2.41 9.75
CA LEU A 166 11.37 1.80 8.43
C LEU A 166 10.49 2.64 7.50
N HIS A 167 11.06 3.12 6.40
CA HIS A 167 10.33 3.89 5.40
C HIS A 167 9.75 2.96 4.33
N VAL A 168 8.49 3.16 3.98
CA VAL A 168 7.79 2.43 2.91
C VAL A 168 7.26 3.42 1.90
N SER A 169 7.61 3.20 0.63
CA SER A 169 7.06 3.93 -0.51
C SER A 169 6.28 2.97 -1.42
N ILE A 170 5.08 3.36 -1.83
CA ILE A 170 4.19 2.54 -2.68
C ILE A 170 3.78 3.26 -3.95
N SER A 171 3.49 2.53 -5.02
CA SER A 171 3.07 3.04 -6.34
C SER A 171 1.83 3.92 -6.24
N ARG A 172 1.57 4.77 -7.25
CA ARG A 172 0.32 5.54 -7.30
C ARG A 172 -0.91 4.64 -7.24
N ALA A 173 -0.90 3.49 -7.90
CA ALA A 173 -2.00 2.53 -7.85
C ALA A 173 -2.20 1.95 -6.44
N GLY A 174 -1.10 1.58 -5.76
CA GLY A 174 -1.15 1.10 -4.38
C GLY A 174 -1.65 2.18 -3.42
N ALA A 175 -1.16 3.41 -3.55
CA ALA A 175 -1.56 4.54 -2.74
C ALA A 175 -3.04 4.93 -2.92
N ALA A 176 -3.53 4.88 -4.16
CA ALA A 176 -4.94 5.10 -4.48
C ALA A 176 -5.85 3.94 -4.01
N GLY A 177 -5.27 2.79 -3.63
CA GLY A 177 -6.02 1.62 -3.18
C GLY A 177 -6.62 0.79 -4.33
N LEU A 178 -5.96 0.80 -5.49
CA LEU A 178 -6.47 0.21 -6.73
C LEU A 178 -5.84 -1.14 -7.09
N THR A 179 -4.78 -1.58 -6.40
CA THR A 179 -4.23 -2.92 -6.63
C THR A 179 -5.09 -4.00 -5.96
N SER A 180 -4.94 -5.24 -6.40
CA SER A 180 -5.72 -6.41 -5.97
C SER A 180 -5.70 -6.67 -4.47
N TRP A 181 -4.69 -6.17 -3.74
CA TRP A 181 -4.69 -6.23 -2.27
C TRP A 181 -5.66 -5.22 -1.65
N TYR A 182 -5.78 -4.01 -2.20
CA TYR A 182 -6.56 -2.94 -1.60
C TYR A 182 -8.04 -3.01 -1.98
N VAL A 183 -8.38 -3.26 -3.24
CA VAL A 183 -9.77 -3.16 -3.74
C VAL A 183 -10.77 -3.88 -2.83
N PRO A 184 -10.65 -5.20 -2.56
CA PRO A 184 -11.61 -5.89 -1.71
C PRO A 184 -11.62 -5.37 -0.25
N ARG A 185 -10.51 -4.80 0.23
CA ARG A 185 -10.40 -4.21 1.58
C ARG A 185 -11.00 -2.81 1.65
N MET A 186 -10.98 -2.06 0.56
CA MET A 186 -11.64 -0.76 0.46
C MET A 186 -13.14 -0.93 0.35
N GLU A 187 -13.61 -1.86 -0.48
CA GLU A 187 -15.03 -2.23 -0.60
C GLU A 187 -15.61 -2.69 0.75
N ALA A 188 -14.89 -3.54 1.48
CA ALA A 188 -15.32 -3.98 2.81
C ALA A 188 -15.43 -2.83 3.84
N ARG A 189 -14.76 -1.69 3.62
CA ARG A 189 -14.81 -0.51 4.49
C ARG A 189 -15.92 0.47 4.09
N THR A 190 -16.25 0.56 2.81
CA THR A 190 -17.24 1.50 2.29
C THR A 190 -18.62 0.87 2.12
N GLY A 191 -18.73 -0.46 2.10
CA GLY A 191 -20.00 -1.18 2.02
C GLY A 191 -20.91 -0.95 3.23
N PRO A 192 -22.20 -1.33 3.13
CA PRO A 192 -23.21 -1.07 4.17
C PRO A 192 -22.90 -1.73 5.53
N LEU A 193 -21.95 -2.66 5.59
CA LEU A 193 -21.47 -3.33 6.80
C LEU A 193 -20.09 -2.84 7.30
N GLY A 194 -19.46 -1.92 6.58
CA GLY A 194 -18.16 -1.36 6.95
C GLY A 194 -18.27 -0.35 8.10
N PRO A 195 -17.28 -0.25 9.01
CA PRO A 195 -17.28 0.81 10.02
C PRO A 195 -17.23 2.17 9.32
N ARG A 196 -18.27 2.98 9.47
CA ARG A 196 -18.31 4.36 8.97
C ARG A 196 -17.12 5.11 9.57
N ILE A 197 -16.15 5.44 8.72
CA ILE A 197 -15.02 6.29 9.11
C ILE A 197 -15.60 7.68 9.33
N CYS A 198 -16.01 7.98 10.56
CA CYS A 198 -16.26 9.36 10.95
C CYS A 198 -14.91 10.09 10.92
N CYS A 199 -14.91 11.24 10.25
CA CYS A 199 -13.79 12.18 10.25
C CYS A 199 -13.42 12.48 11.72
N GLY A 200 -12.17 12.20 12.06
CA GLY A 200 -11.51 12.67 13.27
C GLY A 200 -10.26 13.42 12.87
#